data_AF-A0A7J9IAE6-F1
#
_entry.id   AF-A0A7J9IAE6-F1
#
_cell.length_a   1.000
_cell.length_b   1.000
_cell.length_c   1.000
_cell.angle_alpha   90.00
_cell.angle_beta   90.00
_cell.angle_gamma   90.00
#
_symmetry.space_group_name_H-M   'P 1'
#
loop_
_entity.id
_entity.type
_entity.pdbx_description
1 polymer ?
#
loop_
_entity_poly.entity_id
_entity_poly.type
_entity_poly.pdbx_seq_one_letter_code
_entity_poly.pdbx_strand_id
1 'polypeptide(L)'
;MDSQELPDNGNKGFRYMLLRIAFALLFPIFVFFLLSFLVCLLAIFMGELSISDPISVPTQCKIVSSSVDIRSSKVCELGLLNYKAKHVFYSSENSKFRCRYDYYWTSVFKVEYTDHSLGQMQLALTEAPNEALPVSCRPDFGVAWLTKDKFKVNETYDCWYISGIPTVKLYNDGFFSCQAKDPSLIEMMKRYLIL
;
A
#
# COMPACT_ATOMS: atom_id res chain seq x y z
N MET A 1 59.81 -6.00 60.78
CA MET A 1 58.38 -5.75 60.99
C MET A 1 57.88 -4.96 59.80
N ASP A 2 56.83 -5.47 59.20
CA ASP A 2 56.48 -5.38 57.79
C ASP A 2 56.04 -3.99 57.33
N SER A 3 56.53 -3.58 56.15
CA SER A 3 55.93 -2.48 55.39
C SER A 3 54.72 -3.05 54.65
N GLN A 4 53.53 -2.69 55.13
CA GLN A 4 52.28 -3.13 54.55
C GLN A 4 51.94 -2.20 53.36
N GLU A 5 52.19 -2.67 52.15
CA GLU A 5 51.70 -2.03 50.92
C GLU A 5 50.17 -2.01 50.97
N LEU A 6 49.61 -0.80 51.06
CA LEU A 6 48.17 -0.56 50.96
C LEU A 6 47.76 -0.76 49.49
N PRO A 7 46.83 -1.68 49.15
CA PRO A 7 46.47 -1.89 47.76
C PRO A 7 45.67 -0.68 47.25
N ASP A 8 46.16 -0.04 46.19
CA ASP A 8 45.45 0.99 45.43
C ASP A 8 44.21 0.37 44.74
N ASN A 9 43.14 0.18 45.52
CA ASN A 9 41.88 -0.41 45.09
C ASN A 9 40.76 0.64 44.94
N GLY A 10 41.07 1.91 45.23
CA GLY A 10 40.11 3.03 45.19
C GLY A 10 39.62 3.32 43.77
N ASN A 11 40.50 3.20 42.78
CA ASN A 11 40.19 3.52 41.38
C ASN A 11 39.23 2.48 40.75
N LYS A 12 39.30 1.20 41.18
CA LYS A 12 38.39 0.13 40.73
C LYS A 12 37.00 0.27 41.36
N GLY A 13 36.93 0.58 42.66
CA GLY A 13 35.67 0.81 43.38
C GLY A 13 34.92 2.04 42.87
N PHE A 14 35.63 3.14 42.59
CA PHE A 14 35.05 4.36 42.04
C PHE A 14 34.51 4.16 40.61
N ARG A 15 35.24 3.46 39.75
CA ARG A 15 34.79 3.10 38.40
C ARG A 15 33.55 2.19 38.43
N TYR A 16 33.51 1.22 39.35
CA TYR A 16 32.35 0.35 39.53
C TYR A 16 31.11 1.12 40.02
N MET A 17 31.29 2.06 40.95
CA MET A 17 30.20 2.96 41.39
C MET A 17 29.69 3.86 40.26
N LEU A 18 30.58 4.46 39.46
CA LEU A 18 30.20 5.25 38.30
C LEU A 18 29.46 4.43 37.24
N LEU A 19 29.94 3.21 36.95
CA LEU A 19 29.26 2.27 36.03
C LEU A 19 27.86 1.91 36.54
N ARG A 20 27.71 1.68 37.85
CA ARG A 20 26.42 1.36 38.46
C ARG A 20 25.42 2.51 38.35
N ILE A 21 25.88 3.75 38.56
CA ILE A 21 25.05 4.96 38.42
C ILE A 21 24.71 5.20 36.95
N ALA A 22 25.68 5.08 36.05
CA ALA A 22 25.44 5.21 34.61
C ALA A 22 24.44 4.17 34.12
N PHE A 23 24.55 2.92 34.57
CA PHE A 23 23.58 1.87 34.24
C PHE A 23 22.21 2.18 34.83
N ALA A 24 22.12 2.61 36.09
CA ALA A 24 20.85 2.96 36.72
C ALA A 24 20.12 4.13 36.03
N LEU A 25 20.84 5.05 35.40
CA LEU A 25 20.27 6.17 34.66
C LEU A 25 19.99 5.84 33.18
N LEU A 26 20.91 5.18 32.49
CA LEU A 26 20.79 4.89 31.06
C LEU A 26 19.86 3.72 30.76
N PHE A 27 19.83 2.71 31.63
CA PHE A 27 18.98 1.53 31.44
C PHE A 27 17.49 1.87 31.38
N PRO A 28 16.88 2.65 32.31
CA PRO A 28 15.47 2.98 32.21
C PRO A 28 15.16 3.84 30.96
N ILE A 29 16.08 4.73 30.58
CA ILE A 29 15.96 5.54 29.36
C ILE A 29 15.94 4.62 28.12
N PHE A 30 16.89 3.69 28.03
CA PHE A 30 16.96 2.73 26.93
C PHE A 30 15.72 1.84 26.85
N VAL A 31 15.26 1.31 27.99
CA VAL A 31 14.05 0.49 28.06
C VAL A 31 12.82 1.29 27.63
N PHE A 32 12.70 2.56 28.01
CA PHE A 32 11.60 3.43 27.59
C PHE A 32 11.57 3.61 26.07
N PHE A 33 12.72 3.90 25.45
CA PHE A 33 12.82 4.02 23.99
C PHE A 33 12.50 2.69 23.29
N LEU A 34 13.00 1.56 23.81
CA LEU A 34 12.72 0.24 23.26
C LEU A 34 11.21 -0.10 23.33
N LEU A 35 10.57 0.18 24.47
CA LEU A 35 9.13 -0.06 24.63
C LEU A 35 8.32 0.81 23.66
N SER A 36 8.67 2.09 23.54
CA SER A 36 8.02 3.02 22.61
C SER A 36 8.15 2.56 21.16
N PHE A 37 9.34 2.09 20.78
CA PHE A 37 9.58 1.52 19.45
C PHE A 37 8.77 0.25 19.20
N LEU A 38 8.70 -0.67 20.17
CA LEU A 38 7.88 -1.88 20.07
C LEU A 38 6.39 -1.56 19.94
N VAL A 39 5.87 -0.58 20.69
CA VAL A 39 4.48 -0.11 20.56
C VAL A 39 4.21 0.46 19.17
N CYS A 40 5.16 1.23 18.61
CA CYS A 40 5.05 1.74 17.24
C CYS A 40 5.00 0.62 16.20
N LEU A 41 5.88 -0.39 16.31
CA LEU A 41 5.85 -1.56 15.45
C LEU A 41 4.53 -2.33 15.55
N LEU A 42 4.03 -2.56 16.78
CA LEU A 42 2.74 -3.22 16.99
C LEU A 42 1.59 -2.43 16.37
N ALA A 43 1.59 -1.10 16.47
CA ALA A 43 0.58 -0.27 15.83
C ALA A 43 0.59 -0.40 14.29
N ILE A 44 1.78 -0.48 13.69
CA ILE A 44 1.95 -0.72 12.25
C ILE A 44 1.40 -2.11 11.88
N PHE A 45 1.79 -3.16 12.60
CA PHE A 45 1.31 -4.53 12.35
C PHE A 45 -0.20 -4.68 12.51
N MET A 46 -0.79 -4.06 13.54
CA MET A 46 -2.25 -4.07 13.74
C MET A 46 -2.99 -3.27 12.67
N GLY A 47 -2.37 -2.21 12.14
CA GLY A 47 -2.89 -1.45 11.00
C GLY A 47 -2.97 -2.25 9.70
N GLU A 48 -2.06 -3.21 9.50
CA GLU A 48 -2.08 -4.14 8.36
C GLU A 48 -3.16 -5.23 8.55
N LEU A 49 -3.28 -5.79 9.76
CA LEU A 49 -4.25 -6.88 10.05
C LEU A 49 -5.71 -6.42 10.08
N SER A 50 -5.97 -5.13 10.35
CA SER A 50 -7.33 -4.58 10.44
C SER A 50 -7.98 -4.29 9.08
N ILE A 51 -7.26 -4.53 7.98
CA ILE A 51 -7.78 -4.44 6.63
C ILE A 51 -8.26 -5.83 6.24
N SER A 52 -9.53 -6.14 6.50
CA SER A 52 -10.18 -7.25 5.81
C SER A 52 -10.25 -6.87 4.33
N ASP A 53 -9.58 -7.64 3.47
CA ASP A 53 -9.76 -7.48 2.03
C ASP A 53 -11.26 -7.62 1.73
N PRO A 54 -11.85 -6.70 0.94
CA PRO A 54 -13.25 -6.82 0.59
C PRO A 54 -13.49 -8.16 -0.08
N ILE A 55 -14.51 -8.90 0.38
CA ILE A 55 -14.83 -10.22 -0.13
C ILE A 55 -15.24 -10.08 -1.60
N SER A 56 -14.35 -10.53 -2.49
CA SER A 56 -14.59 -10.61 -3.92
C SER A 56 -15.31 -11.92 -4.24
N VAL A 57 -16.48 -11.84 -4.85
CA VAL A 57 -17.29 -13.00 -5.21
C VAL A 57 -17.28 -13.15 -6.74
N PRO A 58 -17.01 -14.36 -7.27
CA PRO A 58 -17.02 -14.59 -8.70
C PRO A 58 -18.47 -14.64 -9.21
N THR A 59 -18.72 -14.07 -10.38
CA THR A 59 -20.03 -14.09 -11.06
C THR A 59 -19.85 -13.88 -12.57
N GLN A 60 -20.97 -13.83 -13.30
CA GLN A 60 -21.00 -13.48 -14.71
C GLN A 60 -21.53 -12.06 -14.90
N CYS A 61 -20.81 -11.27 -15.69
CA CYS A 61 -21.13 -9.88 -15.98
C CYS A 61 -21.40 -9.70 -17.47
N LYS A 62 -22.57 -9.15 -17.78
CA LYS A 62 -22.95 -8.78 -19.14
C LYS A 62 -22.57 -7.33 -19.41
N ILE A 63 -21.83 -7.06 -20.48
CA ILE A 63 -21.48 -5.68 -20.87
C ILE A 63 -22.68 -5.05 -21.58
N VAL A 64 -23.21 -3.97 -21.01
CA VAL A 64 -24.35 -3.20 -21.57
C VAL A 64 -23.87 -2.05 -22.44
N SER A 65 -22.73 -1.45 -22.10
CA SER A 65 -22.15 -0.33 -22.83
C SER A 65 -20.65 -0.30 -22.64
N SER A 66 -19.94 0.24 -23.64
CA SER A 66 -18.49 0.42 -23.63
C SER A 66 -18.13 1.82 -24.13
N SER A 67 -17.14 2.44 -23.49
CA SER A 67 -16.60 3.75 -23.85
C SER A 67 -15.11 3.84 -23.52
N VAL A 68 -14.44 4.87 -24.04
CA VAL A 68 -13.09 5.27 -23.59
C VAL A 68 -13.24 6.60 -22.87
N ASP A 69 -12.62 6.72 -21.71
CA ASP A 69 -12.68 7.94 -20.88
C ASP A 69 -11.31 8.24 -20.26
N ILE A 70 -11.15 9.48 -19.79
CA ILE A 70 -9.99 9.91 -19.00
C ILE A 70 -10.35 9.77 -17.53
N ARG A 71 -9.53 9.05 -16.78
CA ARG A 71 -9.62 8.96 -15.32
C ARG A 71 -8.50 9.72 -14.66
N SER A 72 -8.81 10.26 -13.48
CA SER A 72 -7.85 10.91 -12.61
C SER A 72 -7.64 10.06 -11.36
N SER A 73 -6.40 9.79 -11.02
CA SER A 73 -6.02 9.19 -9.73
C SER A 73 -5.15 10.17 -8.96
N LYS A 74 -5.39 10.31 -7.66
CA LYS A 74 -4.51 11.08 -6.79
C LYS A 74 -3.34 10.20 -6.40
N VAL A 75 -2.16 10.51 -6.92
CA VAL A 75 -0.91 9.79 -6.64
C VAL A 75 -0.12 10.63 -5.63
N CYS A 76 0.33 10.00 -4.56
CA CYS A 76 1.13 10.66 -3.54
C CYS A 76 2.49 9.98 -3.39
N GLU A 77 3.49 10.76 -2.98
CA GLU A 77 4.76 10.23 -2.51
C GLU A 77 4.54 9.42 -1.23
N LEU A 78 5.25 8.29 -1.12
CA LEU A 78 5.26 7.49 0.11
C LEU A 78 5.83 8.35 1.25
N GLY A 79 4.97 8.73 2.18
CA GLY A 79 5.33 9.49 3.39
C GLY A 79 4.90 8.73 4.64
N LEU A 80 5.41 9.16 5.81
CA LEU A 80 5.16 8.50 7.11
C LEU A 80 3.67 8.22 7.40
N LEU A 81 2.78 9.13 6.99
CA LEU A 81 1.32 9.05 7.18
C LEU A 81 0.57 8.45 5.98
N ASN A 82 1.27 8.16 4.87
CA ASN A 82 0.67 7.70 3.62
C ASN A 82 1.26 6.33 3.21
N TYR A 83 1.32 5.43 4.19
CA TYR A 83 1.84 4.07 4.04
C TYR A 83 0.89 3.14 3.25
N LYS A 84 -0.41 3.50 3.19
CA LYS A 84 -1.46 2.78 2.46
C LYS A 84 -1.64 3.26 1.01
N ALA A 85 -0.71 4.07 0.49
CA ALA A 85 -0.81 4.59 -0.87
C ALA A 85 -0.59 3.49 -1.92
N LYS A 86 -1.69 2.92 -2.44
CA LYS A 86 -1.67 2.21 -3.73
C LYS A 86 -1.34 3.25 -4.80
N HIS A 87 -0.39 2.95 -5.67
CA HIS A 87 0.21 3.87 -6.67
C HIS A 87 1.24 4.84 -6.06
N VAL A 88 2.42 4.31 -5.78
CA VAL A 88 3.55 5.06 -5.22
C VAL A 88 4.27 5.83 -6.32
N PHE A 89 4.35 7.15 -6.19
CA PHE A 89 5.24 7.95 -7.01
C PHE A 89 6.69 7.80 -6.51
N TYR A 90 7.59 7.35 -7.39
CA TYR A 90 9.03 7.46 -7.17
C TYR A 90 9.47 8.85 -7.62
N SER A 91 9.56 9.77 -6.67
CA SER A 91 9.96 11.14 -6.96
C SER A 91 11.41 11.20 -7.44
N SER A 92 11.61 11.85 -8.58
CA SER A 92 12.91 12.41 -8.96
C SER A 92 12.97 13.81 -8.37
N GLU A 93 13.89 13.99 -7.42
CA GLU A 93 14.36 15.23 -6.77
C GLU A 93 13.41 16.46 -6.73
N ASN A 94 13.09 16.87 -5.50
CA ASN A 94 12.67 18.23 -5.13
C ASN A 94 11.30 18.73 -5.60
N SER A 95 10.27 17.87 -5.57
CA SER A 95 8.90 18.33 -5.76
C SER A 95 8.35 19.02 -4.48
N LYS A 96 7.79 20.23 -4.64
CA LYS A 96 7.19 21.01 -3.52
C LYS A 96 5.85 20.42 -3.05
N PHE A 97 5.26 19.51 -3.84
CA PHE A 97 3.93 18.93 -3.62
C PHE A 97 4.00 17.40 -3.51
N ARG A 98 3.71 16.87 -2.31
CA ARG A 98 3.76 15.43 -2.01
C ARG A 98 2.66 14.61 -2.69
N CYS A 99 1.70 15.25 -3.38
CA CYS A 99 0.62 14.58 -4.11
C CYS A 99 0.29 15.34 -5.40
N ARG A 100 -0.06 14.60 -6.45
CA ARG A 100 -0.51 15.13 -7.75
C ARG A 100 -1.67 14.29 -8.30
N TYR A 101 -2.53 14.91 -9.09
CA TYR A 101 -3.49 14.18 -9.91
C TYR A 101 -2.82 13.71 -11.19
N ASP A 102 -2.80 12.40 -11.39
CA ASP A 102 -2.35 11.77 -12.61
C ASP A 102 -3.56 11.40 -13.46
N TYR A 103 -3.55 11.83 -14.71
CA TYR A 103 -4.58 11.53 -15.70
C TYR A 103 -4.15 10.37 -16.58
N TYR A 104 -5.07 9.48 -16.91
CA TYR A 104 -4.82 8.32 -17.77
C TYR A 104 -6.05 7.94 -18.58
N TRP A 105 -5.81 7.41 -19.77
CA TRP A 105 -6.85 6.84 -20.61
C TRP A 105 -7.22 5.45 -20.10
N THR A 106 -8.50 5.11 -20.07
CA THR A 106 -8.96 3.76 -19.73
C THR A 106 -10.24 3.43 -20.48
N SER A 107 -10.49 2.14 -20.64
CA SER A 107 -11.75 1.63 -21.19
C SER A 107 -12.74 1.51 -20.04
N VAL A 108 -13.93 2.08 -20.21
CA VAL A 108 -14.99 2.05 -19.22
C VAL A 108 -16.13 1.19 -19.76
N PHE A 109 -16.60 0.26 -18.94
CA PHE A 109 -17.71 -0.61 -19.28
C PHE A 109 -18.81 -0.47 -18.25
N LYS A 110 -20.05 -0.43 -18.74
CA LYS A 110 -21.24 -0.57 -17.92
C LYS A 110 -21.64 -2.03 -17.95
N VAL A 111 -21.67 -2.68 -16.79
CA VAL A 111 -21.94 -4.11 -16.68
C VAL A 111 -23.17 -4.39 -15.83
N GLU A 112 -23.96 -5.36 -16.26
CA GLU A 112 -25.02 -5.98 -15.48
C GLU A 112 -24.51 -7.28 -14.87
N TYR A 113 -24.71 -7.46 -13.57
CA TYR A 113 -24.33 -8.68 -12.86
C TYR A 113 -25.39 -9.05 -11.82
N THR A 114 -25.43 -10.32 -11.45
CA THR A 114 -26.35 -10.82 -10.44
C THR A 114 -25.65 -10.85 -9.08
N ASP A 115 -26.15 -10.07 -8.12
CA ASP A 115 -25.64 -10.16 -6.75
C ASP A 115 -26.24 -11.38 -6.06
N HIS A 116 -25.38 -12.34 -5.69
CA HIS A 116 -25.79 -13.57 -5.01
C HIS A 116 -26.38 -13.34 -3.62
N SER A 117 -26.07 -12.20 -2.98
CA SER A 117 -26.62 -11.88 -1.65
C SER A 117 -28.05 -11.33 -1.71
N LEU A 118 -28.38 -10.60 -2.78
CA LEU A 118 -29.67 -9.93 -2.96
C LEU A 118 -30.59 -10.67 -3.96
N GLY A 119 -30.04 -11.58 -4.76
CA GLY A 119 -30.77 -12.28 -5.82
C GLY A 119 -31.28 -11.35 -6.94
N GLN A 120 -30.72 -10.14 -7.04
CA GLN A 120 -31.17 -9.10 -7.97
C GLN A 120 -30.06 -8.72 -8.96
N MET A 121 -30.45 -8.36 -10.19
CA MET A 121 -29.54 -7.76 -11.16
C MET A 121 -29.17 -6.33 -10.74
N GLN A 122 -27.87 -6.06 -10.74
CA GLN A 122 -27.27 -4.77 -10.42
C GLN A 122 -26.46 -4.26 -11.60
N LEU A 123 -26.36 -2.93 -11.68
CA LEU A 123 -25.55 -2.24 -12.67
C LEU A 123 -24.31 -1.65 -11.99
N ALA A 124 -23.14 -1.95 -12.54
CA ALA A 124 -21.88 -1.41 -12.08
C ALA A 124 -21.08 -0.82 -13.24
N LEU A 125 -20.13 0.04 -12.88
CA LEU A 125 -19.08 0.50 -13.77
C LEU A 125 -17.81 -0.30 -13.48
N THR A 126 -17.11 -0.67 -14.55
CA THR A 126 -15.82 -1.36 -14.47
C THR A 126 -14.85 -0.73 -15.45
N GLU A 127 -13.58 -0.76 -15.10
CA GLU A 127 -12.50 -0.13 -15.86
C GLU A 127 -11.48 -1.19 -16.28
N ALA A 128 -10.95 -1.06 -17.49
CA ALA A 128 -9.85 -1.89 -17.98
C ALA A 128 -8.74 -0.98 -18.55
N PRO A 129 -7.61 -0.83 -17.84
CA PRO A 129 -7.25 -1.50 -16.58
C PRO A 129 -8.07 -1.00 -15.38
N ASN A 130 -8.24 -1.86 -14.38
CA ASN A 130 -9.06 -1.60 -13.18
C ASN A 130 -8.36 -0.74 -12.12
N GLU A 131 -7.18 -0.23 -12.43
CA GLU A 131 -6.31 0.52 -11.53
C GLU A 131 -5.40 1.47 -12.32
N ALA A 132 -4.87 2.49 -11.64
CA ALA A 132 -3.94 3.43 -12.24
C ALA A 132 -2.56 2.80 -12.43
N LEU A 133 -2.23 2.44 -13.67
CA LEU A 133 -0.93 1.83 -13.97
C LEU A 133 0.23 2.85 -13.85
N PRO A 134 1.45 2.38 -13.52
CA PRO A 134 2.67 3.18 -13.55
C PRO A 134 2.85 3.91 -14.88
N VAL A 135 3.47 5.10 -14.85
CA VAL A 135 3.66 5.96 -16.04
C VAL A 135 4.33 5.20 -17.20
N SER A 136 5.28 4.31 -16.90
CA SER A 136 6.03 3.54 -17.90
C SER A 136 5.18 2.55 -18.71
N CYS A 137 4.01 2.16 -18.22
CA CYS A 137 3.16 1.12 -18.83
C CYS A 137 1.69 1.52 -18.90
N ARG A 138 1.42 2.81 -18.73
CA ARG A 138 0.07 3.37 -18.79
C ARG A 138 -0.46 3.30 -20.23
N PRO A 139 -1.69 2.81 -20.44
CA PRO A 139 -2.26 2.76 -21.78
C PRO A 139 -2.46 4.17 -22.33
N ASP A 140 -2.13 4.33 -23.61
CA ASP A 140 -2.56 5.50 -24.38
C ASP A 140 -4.02 5.35 -24.83
N PHE A 141 -4.52 6.36 -25.53
CA PHE A 141 -5.88 6.34 -26.09
C PHE A 141 -6.10 5.14 -27.03
N GLY A 142 -5.11 4.79 -27.87
CA GLY A 142 -5.22 3.71 -28.84
C GLY A 142 -5.33 2.34 -28.16
N VAL A 143 -4.52 2.10 -27.13
CA VAL A 143 -4.56 0.87 -26.33
C VAL A 143 -5.89 0.75 -25.57
N ALA A 144 -6.37 1.86 -24.99
CA ALA A 144 -7.70 1.89 -24.36
C ALA A 144 -8.81 1.62 -25.40
N TRP A 145 -8.72 2.21 -26.58
CA TRP A 145 -9.69 1.97 -27.65
C TRP A 145 -9.70 0.51 -28.13
N LEU A 146 -8.53 -0.09 -28.33
CA LEU A 146 -8.39 -1.49 -28.70
C LEU A 146 -8.93 -2.43 -27.62
N THR A 147 -8.73 -2.08 -26.35
CA THR A 147 -9.28 -2.84 -25.22
C THR A 147 -10.80 -2.77 -25.23
N LYS A 148 -11.37 -1.57 -25.42
CA LYS A 148 -12.82 -1.38 -25.63
C LYS A 148 -13.34 -2.24 -26.79
N ASP A 149 -12.62 -2.34 -27.90
CA ASP A 149 -13.07 -3.11 -29.08
C ASP A 149 -12.97 -4.64 -28.91
N LYS A 150 -12.11 -5.12 -28.01
CA LYS A 150 -12.02 -6.55 -27.65
C LYS A 150 -13.24 -7.02 -26.88
N PHE A 151 -13.67 -6.26 -25.88
CA PHE A 151 -14.85 -6.56 -25.09
C PHE A 151 -16.12 -6.18 -25.87
N LYS A 152 -16.92 -7.17 -26.25
CA LYS A 152 -18.14 -6.94 -27.03
C LYS A 152 -19.29 -6.58 -26.11
N VAL A 153 -20.07 -5.59 -26.55
CA VAL A 153 -21.33 -5.24 -25.91
C VAL A 153 -22.32 -6.37 -26.13
N ASN A 154 -23.17 -6.65 -25.13
CA ASN A 154 -24.16 -7.71 -25.09
C ASN A 154 -23.58 -9.13 -24.89
N GLU A 155 -22.27 -9.27 -24.67
CA GLU A 155 -21.63 -10.52 -24.26
C GLU A 155 -21.45 -10.60 -22.74
N THR A 156 -21.37 -11.84 -22.24
CA THR A 156 -21.16 -12.18 -20.82
C THR A 156 -19.73 -12.64 -20.60
N TYR A 157 -19.08 -12.09 -19.58
CA TYR A 157 -17.71 -12.40 -19.19
C TYR A 157 -17.65 -12.76 -17.71
N ASP A 158 -16.66 -13.59 -17.35
CA ASP A 158 -16.38 -13.89 -15.95
C ASP A 158 -15.82 -12.65 -15.24
N CYS A 159 -16.33 -12.38 -14.05
CA CYS A 159 -16.01 -11.18 -13.30
C CYS A 159 -16.07 -11.42 -11.79
N TRP A 160 -15.50 -10.50 -11.03
CA TRP A 160 -15.56 -10.49 -9.57
C TRP A 160 -16.23 -9.20 -9.12
N TYR A 161 -17.25 -9.30 -8.27
CA TYR A 161 -17.85 -8.15 -7.62
C TYR A 161 -17.48 -8.09 -6.15
N ILE A 162 -17.39 -6.88 -5.62
CA ILE A 162 -17.13 -6.65 -4.20
C ILE A 162 -18.48 -6.51 -3.50
N SER A 163 -18.75 -7.35 -2.51
CA SER A 163 -19.98 -7.22 -1.72
C SER A 163 -20.01 -5.85 -1.01
N GLY A 164 -21.10 -5.10 -1.17
CA GLY A 164 -21.30 -3.78 -0.57
C GLY A 164 -20.71 -2.59 -1.36
N ILE A 165 -20.02 -2.81 -2.48
CA ILE A 165 -19.53 -1.73 -3.36
C ILE A 165 -19.92 -2.05 -4.81
N PRO A 166 -20.58 -1.11 -5.54
CA PRO A 166 -20.99 -1.33 -6.94
C PRO A 166 -19.81 -1.22 -7.92
N THR A 167 -18.72 -1.92 -7.61
CA THR A 167 -17.54 -2.04 -8.47
C THR A 167 -17.34 -3.51 -8.81
N VAL A 168 -17.19 -3.74 -10.11
CA VAL A 168 -16.91 -5.05 -10.68
C VAL A 168 -15.50 -5.01 -11.28
N LYS A 169 -14.80 -6.13 -11.18
CA LYS A 169 -13.52 -6.36 -11.88
C LYS A 169 -13.74 -7.45 -12.92
N LEU A 170 -13.56 -7.10 -14.20
CA LEU A 170 -13.55 -8.07 -15.28
C LEU A 170 -12.29 -8.94 -15.17
N TYR A 171 -12.41 -10.21 -15.55
CA TYR A 171 -11.24 -11.07 -15.67
C TYR A 171 -10.29 -10.49 -16.73
N ASN A 172 -9.05 -10.28 -16.32
CA ASN A 172 -8.03 -9.68 -17.18
C ASN A 172 -7.17 -10.82 -17.71
N ASP A 173 -7.45 -11.31 -18.92
CA ASP A 173 -6.77 -12.44 -19.58
C ASP A 173 -5.31 -12.12 -19.99
N GLY A 174 -4.55 -11.45 -19.13
CA GLY A 174 -3.20 -10.99 -19.45
C GLY A 174 -3.17 -9.87 -20.51
N PHE A 175 -4.28 -9.17 -20.73
CA PHE A 175 -4.34 -8.05 -21.68
C PHE A 175 -3.43 -6.89 -21.29
N PHE A 176 -3.16 -6.75 -20.00
CA PHE A 176 -2.21 -5.79 -19.48
C PHE A 176 -1.02 -6.54 -18.87
N SER A 177 0.15 -6.41 -19.50
CA SER A 177 1.41 -6.97 -19.02
C SER A 177 1.97 -6.25 -17.80
N CYS A 178 1.29 -5.19 -17.34
CA CYS A 178 1.70 -4.34 -16.24
C CYS A 178 0.68 -4.39 -15.13
N GLN A 179 1.18 -4.47 -13.90
CA GLN A 179 0.41 -4.34 -12.67
C GLN A 179 1.02 -3.22 -11.85
N ALA A 180 0.18 -2.47 -11.12
CA ALA A 180 0.69 -1.59 -10.10
C ALA A 180 1.40 -2.45 -9.04
N LYS A 181 2.71 -2.23 -8.87
CA LYS A 181 3.46 -2.89 -7.80
C LYS A 181 3.19 -2.17 -6.49
N ASP A 182 2.70 -2.91 -5.50
CA ASP A 182 2.69 -2.43 -4.13
C ASP A 182 4.15 -2.24 -3.64
N PRO A 183 4.41 -1.23 -2.80
CA PRO A 183 5.73 -1.02 -2.25
C PRO A 183 6.15 -2.23 -1.41
N SER A 184 7.38 -2.70 -1.57
CA SER A 184 7.88 -3.82 -0.77
C SER A 184 7.99 -3.44 0.70
N LEU A 185 7.83 -4.41 1.63
CA LEU A 185 8.01 -4.17 3.07
C LEU A 185 9.40 -3.57 3.39
N ILE A 186 10.44 -4.00 2.67
CA ILE A 186 11.80 -3.47 2.82
C ILE A 186 11.88 -2.01 2.41
N GLU A 187 11.19 -1.64 1.33
CA GLU A 187 11.14 -0.27 0.83
C GLU A 187 10.31 0.65 1.71
N MET A 188 9.20 0.14 2.26
CA MET A 188 8.45 0.81 3.32
C MET A 188 9.36 1.04 4.55
N MET A 189 10.04 0.00 5.04
CA MET A 189 10.90 0.08 6.21
C MET A 189 12.11 1.01 6.01
N LYS A 190 12.75 0.98 4.83
CA LYS A 190 13.82 1.92 4.48
C LYS A 190 13.34 3.37 4.56
N ARG A 191 12.15 3.70 4.06
CA ARG A 191 11.63 5.07 4.11
C ARG A 191 11.17 5.50 5.51
N TYR A 192 10.77 4.57 6.36
CA TYR A 192 10.58 4.85 7.79
C TYR A 192 11.89 5.16 8.51
N LEU A 193 13.00 4.53 8.10
CA LEU A 193 14.32 4.63 8.74
C LEU A 193 15.22 5.75 8.19
N ILE A 194 14.98 6.27 6.99
CA ILE A 194 15.75 7.39 6.37
C ILE A 194 15.33 8.76 6.96
N LEU A 195 14.43 8.79 7.93
CA LEU A 195 14.09 9.97 8.73
C LEU A 195 15.05 10.16 9.91
#